data_AF-A0A6J5ZH13-F1
#
_entry.id   AF-A0A6J5ZH13-F1
#
_cell.length_a   1.000
_cell.length_b   1.000
_cell.length_c   1.000
_cell.angle_alpha   90.00
_cell.angle_beta   90.00
_cell.angle_gamma   90.00
#
_symmetry.space_group_name_H-M   'P 1'
#
loop_
_entity.id
_entity.type
_entity.pdbx_description
1 polymer ?
#
loop_
_entity_poly.entity_id
_entity_poly.type
_entity_poly.pdbx_seq_one_letter_code
_entity_poly.pdbx_strand_id
1 'polypeptide(L)'
;MRLAKSSDLWKAFLRTFPLGVSPQKMEHVVSEDFYHDDPIEEASKTKVRSKFLSTAVLIVGSIFFFQSTLAGNISMNSSRGIEFGQGVSQAVACSGETALTLTPRSTFINGSPGAHYLQSVTVSNIPTSCYGDDFTINAYNDSSSTPLALFNATSTDAVVYNNNGTFQKGKGSTGLTVSSGSGAFTITFTNPVAQSSSIFKLTIQSGLHSVYRVGERGPGGGFIFYVNNAGFNCGPTWSARCNYLEVAPNGWNGGSDPNLVWGNQNSDSNVTNNSNSDTSESGIGLGYKNSLALVSQNGDGTTHAAGAARAYTGGSNNDWYLPTQSELNLLCQWARGVAANVALICNGGSINSPTYGASSAGFGGAYWSSSEHSMGSAWRQLISSTGGVQLWSKDIASLVRPVRAF
;
A
#
# COMPACT_ATOMS: atom_id res chain seq x y z
N MET A 1 -40.99 -39.93 6.46
CA MET A 1 -41.33 -40.46 5.13
C MET A 1 -40.02 -40.58 4.35
N ARG A 2 -39.72 -41.80 3.88
CA ARG A 2 -38.48 -42.36 3.26
C ARG A 2 -37.59 -41.35 2.52
N LEU A 3 -36.29 -41.16 2.81
CA LEU A 3 -35.09 -42.03 2.67
C LEU A 3 -34.85 -42.65 1.27
N ALA A 4 -33.80 -42.16 0.61
CA ALA A 4 -32.98 -42.80 -0.45
C ALA A 4 -31.55 -42.23 -0.24
N LYS A 5 -30.41 -42.91 0.01
CA LYS A 5 -29.86 -44.25 -0.34
C LYS A 5 -29.96 -44.53 -1.85
N SER A 6 -28.92 -44.87 -2.61
CA SER A 6 -27.56 -45.35 -2.29
C SER A 6 -26.66 -45.32 -3.56
N SER A 7 -25.33 -45.35 -3.38
CA SER A 7 -24.37 -46.40 -3.78
C SER A 7 -23.82 -46.40 -5.23
N ASP A 8 -22.52 -46.13 -5.31
CA ASP A 8 -21.43 -47.01 -5.77
C ASP A 8 -21.50 -47.79 -7.10
N LEU A 9 -20.44 -47.51 -7.89
CA LEU A 9 -19.54 -48.44 -8.59
C LEU A 9 -20.14 -49.43 -9.60
N TRP A 10 -19.69 -49.40 -10.87
CA TRP A 10 -19.24 -50.60 -11.60
C TRP A 10 -18.40 -50.21 -12.85
N LYS A 11 -17.55 -51.15 -13.23
CA LYS A 11 -16.35 -51.06 -14.07
C LYS A 11 -16.62 -51.11 -15.59
N ALA A 12 -15.66 -50.52 -16.32
CA ALA A 12 -15.00 -50.98 -17.56
C ALA A 12 -15.84 -51.42 -18.77
N PHE A 13 -15.59 -50.79 -19.93
CA PHE A 13 -15.54 -51.49 -21.21
C PHE A 13 -14.52 -50.84 -22.18
N LEU A 14 -13.67 -51.69 -22.76
CA LEU A 14 -12.66 -51.42 -23.79
C LEU A 14 -13.32 -51.10 -25.15
N ARG A 15 -12.70 -50.20 -25.95
CA ARG A 15 -12.27 -50.46 -27.34
C ARG A 15 -11.58 -49.25 -28.00
N THR A 16 -10.30 -49.49 -28.32
CA THR A 16 -9.48 -49.10 -29.48
C THR A 16 -10.13 -48.40 -30.68
N PHE A 17 -9.42 -47.40 -31.28
CA PHE A 17 -9.05 -47.27 -32.71
C PHE A 17 -8.20 -45.98 -32.97
N PRO A 18 -7.52 -45.78 -34.13
CA PRO A 18 -6.05 -45.65 -34.19
C PRO A 18 -5.52 -44.27 -34.67
N LEU A 19 -4.23 -44.02 -34.42
CA LEU A 19 -3.42 -42.89 -34.94
C LEU A 19 -2.72 -43.27 -36.26
N GLY A 20 -2.73 -42.33 -37.21
CA GLY A 20 -2.18 -42.47 -38.55
C GLY A 20 -0.74 -41.96 -38.73
N VAL A 21 -0.01 -42.73 -39.56
CA VAL A 21 0.87 -42.35 -40.68
C VAL A 21 2.10 -41.42 -40.46
N SER A 22 3.25 -42.10 -40.40
CA SER A 22 4.52 -41.94 -41.17
C SER A 22 5.30 -40.60 -41.22
N PRO A 23 6.60 -40.62 -40.85
CA PRO A 23 7.60 -39.65 -41.28
C PRO A 23 8.53 -40.21 -42.38
N GLN A 24 8.84 -39.39 -43.39
CA GLN A 24 9.91 -39.62 -44.36
C GLN A 24 11.24 -39.01 -43.91
N LYS A 25 12.34 -39.71 -44.20
CA LYS A 25 13.74 -39.35 -43.98
C LYS A 25 14.56 -39.81 -45.19
N MET A 26 15.38 -38.93 -45.76
CA MET A 26 16.57 -39.13 -46.62
C MET A 26 16.87 -37.75 -47.27
N GLU A 27 18.07 -37.25 -47.51
CA GLU A 27 19.45 -37.68 -47.30
C GLU A 27 20.35 -36.44 -47.59
N HIS A 28 21.56 -36.43 -47.05
CA HIS A 28 22.61 -35.40 -47.17
C HIS A 28 23.40 -35.57 -48.47
N VAL A 29 23.67 -34.52 -49.26
CA VAL A 29 24.91 -34.41 -50.09
C VAL A 29 25.30 -32.93 -50.27
N VAL A 30 26.62 -32.74 -50.19
CA VAL A 30 27.49 -31.55 -50.23
C VAL A 30 27.48 -30.81 -51.58
N SER A 31 27.71 -29.49 -51.58
CA SER A 31 28.27 -28.77 -52.73
C SER A 31 29.37 -27.80 -52.28
N GLU A 32 30.61 -28.09 -52.66
CA GLU A 32 31.73 -27.15 -52.66
C GLU A 32 31.88 -26.45 -54.02
N ASP A 33 32.79 -25.48 -54.05
CA ASP A 33 33.42 -24.82 -55.21
C ASP A 33 32.73 -23.57 -55.78
N PHE A 34 33.17 -22.40 -55.29
CA PHE A 34 33.27 -21.23 -56.16
C PHE A 34 34.63 -20.56 -56.02
N TYR A 35 35.24 -20.39 -57.20
CA TYR A 35 36.63 -20.11 -57.51
C TYR A 35 36.98 -18.62 -57.38
N HIS A 36 38.22 -18.33 -56.96
CA HIS A 36 38.86 -17.01 -57.00
C HIS A 36 39.50 -16.77 -58.37
N ASP A 37 39.31 -15.60 -58.97
CA ASP A 37 40.19 -15.06 -60.01
C ASP A 37 40.36 -13.53 -59.84
N ASP A 38 41.60 -13.13 -60.04
CA ASP A 38 42.32 -11.98 -59.49
C ASP A 38 42.19 -10.64 -60.30
N PRO A 39 42.81 -9.52 -59.87
CA PRO A 39 42.39 -8.13 -60.13
C PRO A 39 43.11 -7.46 -61.31
N ILE A 40 42.62 -6.30 -61.77
CA ILE A 40 43.38 -5.38 -62.63
C ILE A 40 43.11 -3.91 -62.24
N GLU A 41 44.20 -3.20 -61.92
CA GLU A 41 44.30 -1.75 -61.73
C GLU A 41 44.09 -0.99 -63.06
N GLU A 42 43.60 0.26 -63.02
CA GLU A 42 44.38 1.41 -63.53
C GLU A 42 43.67 2.76 -63.30
N ALA A 43 44.53 3.75 -63.07
CA ALA A 43 44.20 5.13 -62.73
C ALA A 43 43.85 5.99 -63.95
N SER A 44 43.21 7.15 -63.74
CA SER A 44 43.88 8.47 -63.87
C SER A 44 42.95 9.65 -64.21
N LYS A 45 43.27 10.81 -63.59
CA LYS A 45 43.19 12.22 -64.07
C LYS A 45 41.77 12.80 -64.35
N THR A 46 41.38 14.06 -64.05
CA THR A 46 42.08 15.36 -64.02
C THR A 46 41.24 16.40 -63.23
N LYS A 47 41.93 17.43 -62.70
CA LYS A 47 41.43 18.72 -62.15
C LYS A 47 40.48 19.50 -63.09
N VAL A 48 39.62 20.38 -62.53
CA VAL A 48 39.65 21.87 -62.66
C VAL A 48 38.35 22.53 -62.09
N ARG A 49 38.52 23.78 -61.66
CA ARG A 49 37.72 24.73 -60.86
C ARG A 49 36.37 25.24 -61.42
N SER A 50 35.51 25.67 -60.46
CA SER A 50 34.57 26.83 -60.45
C SER A 50 33.45 26.86 -61.52
N LYS A 51 32.16 27.05 -61.21
CA LYS A 51 31.51 28.21 -60.58
C LYS A 51 30.03 27.86 -60.26
N PHE A 52 29.49 28.51 -59.22
CA PHE A 52 28.10 28.97 -59.02
C PHE A 52 26.99 28.47 -59.99
N LEU A 53 25.92 27.84 -59.47
CA LEU A 53 24.64 28.48 -59.10
C LEU A 53 23.53 27.40 -58.96
N SER A 54 22.67 27.57 -57.96
CA SER A 54 21.27 27.08 -57.90
C SER A 54 20.97 25.58 -57.88
N THR A 55 20.79 25.02 -56.68
CA THR A 55 19.55 24.28 -56.34
C THR A 55 19.45 24.09 -54.81
N ALA A 56 19.02 25.14 -54.13
CA ALA A 56 18.34 25.01 -52.84
C ALA A 56 16.91 24.54 -53.13
N VAL A 57 16.47 23.39 -52.57
CA VAL A 57 15.07 23.02 -52.27
C VAL A 57 14.91 21.62 -51.62
N LEU A 58 15.96 20.79 -51.46
CA LEU A 58 15.79 19.42 -50.90
C LEU A 58 16.42 19.17 -49.52
N ILE A 59 16.48 20.17 -48.63
CA ILE A 59 16.89 19.99 -47.22
C ILE A 59 16.01 20.84 -46.29
N VAL A 60 14.70 20.54 -46.21
CA VAL A 60 13.83 21.05 -45.12
C VAL A 60 12.85 19.97 -44.61
N GLY A 61 12.79 18.78 -45.22
CA GLY A 61 11.70 17.82 -44.97
C GLY A 61 11.90 16.74 -43.89
N SER A 62 13.07 16.61 -43.25
CA SER A 62 13.39 15.37 -42.51
C SER A 62 14.01 15.53 -41.12
N ILE A 63 13.92 16.71 -40.47
CA ILE A 63 14.42 16.90 -39.09
C ILE A 63 13.30 17.16 -38.06
N PHE A 64 12.02 17.14 -38.44
CA PHE A 64 10.90 17.46 -37.53
C PHE A 64 10.19 16.26 -36.86
N PHE A 65 10.88 15.14 -36.62
CA PHE A 65 10.32 14.03 -35.82
C PHE A 65 11.23 13.57 -34.68
N PHE A 66 11.76 14.53 -33.90
CA PHE A 66 12.06 14.23 -32.50
C PHE A 66 10.84 14.58 -31.66
N GLN A 67 10.08 13.56 -31.25
CA GLN A 67 9.22 13.65 -30.09
C GLN A 67 10.11 13.84 -28.85
N SER A 68 10.44 15.09 -28.52
CA SER A 68 10.80 15.44 -27.16
C SER A 68 9.51 15.78 -26.43
N THR A 69 9.08 14.93 -25.51
CA THR A 69 8.17 15.37 -24.44
C THR A 69 8.96 16.33 -23.57
N LEU A 70 8.99 17.60 -23.93
CA LEU A 70 9.48 18.65 -23.07
C LEU A 70 8.52 18.73 -21.87
N ALA A 71 8.97 18.32 -20.70
CA ALA A 71 8.25 18.58 -19.46
C ALA A 71 8.30 20.09 -19.20
N GLY A 72 7.29 20.81 -19.70
CA GLY A 72 7.07 22.21 -19.34
C GLY A 72 6.59 22.30 -17.91
N ASN A 73 7.25 23.13 -17.08
CA ASN A 73 6.70 23.49 -15.78
C ASN A 73 5.39 24.26 -16.00
N ILE A 74 4.28 23.76 -15.46
CA ILE A 74 2.99 24.46 -15.52
C ILE A 74 3.01 25.51 -14.40
N SER A 75 2.90 26.79 -14.79
CA SER A 75 2.76 27.93 -13.87
C SER A 75 1.32 28.42 -13.92
N MET A 76 0.61 28.34 -12.79
CA MET A 76 -0.81 28.70 -12.68
C MET A 76 -0.95 30.17 -12.25
N ASN A 77 -1.73 31.01 -12.96
CA ASN A 77 -1.92 32.46 -12.68
C ASN A 77 -0.83 33.44 -13.15
N SER A 78 -0.12 33.18 -14.24
CA SER A 78 0.53 34.30 -14.95
C SER A 78 -0.54 35.16 -15.62
N SER A 79 -0.50 36.48 -15.49
CA SER A 79 -1.42 37.44 -16.12
C SER A 79 -1.31 37.51 -17.66
N ARG A 80 -0.84 36.43 -18.30
CA ARG A 80 -0.75 36.23 -19.75
C ARG A 80 -1.72 35.13 -20.17
N GLY A 81 -2.35 35.33 -21.32
CA GLY A 81 -3.42 34.47 -21.84
C GLY A 81 -3.04 32.99 -21.83
N ILE A 82 -3.99 32.17 -21.43
CA ILE A 82 -3.92 30.71 -21.43
C ILE A 82 -3.73 30.24 -22.89
N GLU A 83 -2.65 29.50 -23.17
CA GLU A 83 -2.41 28.90 -24.48
C GLU A 83 -3.16 27.56 -24.62
N PHE A 84 -3.58 27.26 -25.85
CA PHE A 84 -4.31 26.04 -26.21
C PHE A 84 -3.50 24.79 -25.82
N GLY A 85 -4.02 23.95 -24.93
CA GLY A 85 -3.36 22.75 -24.41
C GLY A 85 -3.04 22.76 -22.91
N GLN A 86 -3.17 23.90 -22.22
CA GLN A 86 -3.05 23.96 -20.76
C GLN A 86 -4.44 23.78 -20.12
N GLY A 87 -4.76 22.54 -19.77
CA GLY A 87 -6.07 22.16 -19.24
C GLY A 87 -6.31 22.59 -17.79
N VAL A 88 -7.27 23.51 -17.66
CA VAL A 88 -8.19 23.77 -16.52
C VAL A 88 -7.76 24.74 -15.41
N SER A 89 -8.65 25.72 -15.25
CA SER A 89 -8.76 26.83 -14.32
C SER A 89 -9.07 26.42 -12.88
N GLN A 90 -8.39 27.10 -11.96
CA GLN A 90 -8.57 27.08 -10.51
C GLN A 90 -9.98 27.58 -10.11
N ALA A 91 -10.59 26.94 -9.12
CA ALA A 91 -11.54 27.60 -8.24
C ALA A 91 -11.29 27.07 -6.82
N VAL A 92 -10.86 27.97 -5.92
CA VAL A 92 -10.67 27.76 -4.48
C VAL A 92 -9.44 26.94 -4.05
N ALA A 93 -8.24 27.31 -4.53
CA ALA A 93 -7.00 26.76 -3.98
C ALA A 93 -6.44 27.63 -2.84
N CYS A 94 -5.90 27.02 -1.79
CA CYS A 94 -5.24 27.69 -0.66
C CYS A 94 -4.08 28.61 -1.07
N SER A 95 -3.56 28.44 -2.29
CA SER A 95 -2.44 29.22 -2.81
C SER A 95 -2.84 30.63 -3.27
N GLY A 96 -4.15 30.91 -3.40
CA GLY A 96 -4.66 32.17 -3.93
C GLY A 96 -4.07 32.46 -5.31
N GLU A 97 -3.45 33.64 -5.45
CA GLU A 97 -2.78 34.07 -6.68
C GLU A 97 -1.40 33.42 -6.88
N THR A 98 -0.86 32.73 -5.87
CA THR A 98 0.48 32.10 -5.97
C THR A 98 0.42 30.90 -6.90
N ALA A 99 1.23 30.97 -7.96
CA ALA A 99 1.42 29.90 -8.93
C ALA A 99 2.15 28.69 -8.32
N LEU A 100 1.45 27.57 -8.11
CA LEU A 100 2.11 26.31 -7.77
C LEU A 100 2.77 25.72 -9.01
N THR A 101 3.93 25.08 -8.84
CA THR A 101 4.59 24.31 -9.90
C THR A 101 4.48 22.82 -9.61
N LEU A 102 3.95 22.06 -10.57
CA LEU A 102 3.84 20.61 -10.50
C LEU A 102 4.86 19.97 -11.46
N THR A 103 5.79 19.18 -10.94
CA THR A 103 6.85 18.53 -11.73
C THR A 103 6.75 17.00 -11.59
N PRO A 104 6.13 16.30 -12.55
CA PRO A 104 6.12 14.84 -12.58
C PRO A 104 7.46 14.26 -13.01
N ARG A 105 7.80 13.08 -12.49
CA ARG A 105 8.98 12.30 -12.90
C ARG A 105 8.58 10.85 -13.13
N SER A 106 9.04 10.29 -14.25
CA SER A 106 8.85 8.88 -14.58
C SER A 106 10.08 8.05 -14.22
N THR A 107 9.87 6.74 -14.04
CA THR A 107 10.95 5.75 -13.98
C THR A 107 10.66 4.63 -14.98
N PHE A 108 11.71 3.95 -15.46
CA PHE A 108 11.55 2.74 -16.26
C PHE A 108 11.58 1.51 -15.35
N ILE A 109 10.61 0.61 -15.50
CA ILE A 109 10.58 -0.68 -14.82
C ILE A 109 10.77 -1.77 -15.87
N ASN A 110 11.81 -2.59 -15.68
CA ASN A 110 12.08 -3.76 -16.51
C ASN A 110 10.93 -4.77 -16.37
N GLY A 111 10.43 -5.26 -17.49
CA GLY A 111 9.34 -6.22 -17.57
C GLY A 111 9.28 -6.82 -18.98
N SER A 112 8.25 -7.63 -19.24
CA SER A 112 7.97 -8.18 -20.57
C SER A 112 6.55 -7.79 -20.99
N PRO A 113 6.35 -6.63 -21.65
CA PRO A 113 7.34 -5.60 -21.99
C PRO A 113 7.71 -4.67 -20.81
N GLY A 114 8.89 -4.04 -20.87
CA GLY A 114 9.26 -2.97 -19.92
C GLY A 114 8.49 -1.69 -20.22
N ALA A 115 8.23 -0.88 -19.19
CA ALA A 115 7.40 0.32 -19.33
C ALA A 115 7.85 1.47 -18.41
N HIS A 116 7.53 2.71 -18.82
CA HIS A 116 7.71 3.89 -17.98
C HIS A 116 6.48 4.13 -17.11
N TYR A 117 6.69 4.33 -15.81
CA TYR A 117 5.65 4.61 -14.83
C TYR A 117 5.87 5.97 -14.19
N LEU A 118 4.79 6.66 -13.84
CA LEU A 118 4.89 7.86 -13.01
C LEU A 118 5.40 7.45 -11.63
N GLN A 119 6.59 7.92 -11.26
CA GLN A 119 7.29 7.50 -10.05
C GLN A 119 7.15 8.51 -8.91
N SER A 120 7.20 9.80 -9.25
CA SER A 120 7.11 10.88 -8.28
C SER A 120 6.52 12.14 -8.87
N VAL A 121 5.98 12.98 -7.99
CA VAL A 121 5.51 14.32 -8.32
C VAL A 121 6.06 15.28 -7.28
N THR A 122 6.75 16.31 -7.74
CA THR A 122 7.20 17.41 -6.88
C THR A 122 6.22 18.57 -7.05
N VAL A 123 5.79 19.15 -5.93
CA VAL A 123 4.99 20.37 -5.88
C VAL A 123 5.81 21.43 -5.19
N SER A 124 5.92 22.62 -5.78
CA SER A 124 6.70 23.72 -5.23
C SER A 124 5.98 25.06 -5.34
N ASN A 125 6.58 26.07 -4.69
CA ASN A 125 6.03 27.42 -4.54
C ASN A 125 4.72 27.45 -3.71
N ILE A 126 4.62 26.56 -2.73
CA ILE A 126 3.46 26.46 -1.82
C ILE A 126 3.55 27.59 -0.79
N PRO A 127 2.59 28.54 -0.77
CA PRO A 127 2.60 29.64 0.18
C PRO A 127 2.16 29.20 1.58
N THR A 128 2.41 30.06 2.56
CA THR A 128 2.02 29.82 3.97
C THR A 128 0.52 29.85 4.21
N SER A 129 -0.25 30.44 3.28
CA SER A 129 -1.73 30.40 3.31
C SER A 129 -2.31 29.00 3.18
N CYS A 130 -1.50 28.02 2.72
CA CYS A 130 -1.88 26.61 2.63
C CYS A 130 -1.59 25.80 3.90
N TYR A 131 -1.20 26.44 5.00
CA TYR A 131 -0.98 25.73 6.26
C TYR A 131 -2.29 25.15 6.79
N GLY A 132 -2.29 23.86 7.11
CA GLY A 132 -3.49 23.16 7.58
C GLY A 132 -4.31 22.51 6.47
N ASP A 133 -3.93 22.65 5.20
CA ASP A 133 -4.62 22.03 4.07
C ASP A 133 -3.97 20.72 3.60
N ASP A 134 -4.80 19.84 3.04
CA ASP A 134 -4.40 18.66 2.30
C ASP A 134 -4.28 18.98 0.81
N PHE A 135 -3.20 18.54 0.18
CA PHE A 135 -3.01 18.54 -1.27
C PHE A 135 -3.31 17.15 -1.83
N THR A 136 -4.35 17.03 -2.64
CA THR A 136 -4.70 15.80 -3.35
C THR A 136 -4.24 15.88 -4.80
N ILE A 137 -3.44 14.89 -5.22
CA ILE A 137 -2.91 14.76 -6.56
C ILE A 137 -3.56 13.56 -7.24
N ASN A 138 -4.08 13.80 -8.45
CA ASN A 138 -4.67 12.76 -9.30
C ASN A 138 -4.10 12.85 -10.72
N ALA A 139 -4.11 11.73 -11.43
CA ALA A 139 -3.81 11.68 -12.86
C ALA A 139 -5.03 11.22 -13.66
N TYR A 140 -5.16 11.70 -14.88
CA TYR A 140 -6.25 11.35 -15.78
C TYR A 140 -5.71 11.07 -17.18
N ASN A 141 -6.45 10.26 -17.93
CA ASN A 141 -6.24 10.12 -19.36
C ASN A 141 -6.87 11.31 -20.13
N ASP A 142 -6.82 11.23 -21.45
CA ASP A 142 -7.36 12.25 -22.35
C ASP A 142 -8.89 12.36 -22.33
N SER A 143 -9.56 11.23 -22.13
CA SER A 143 -10.95 10.97 -22.51
C SER A 143 -11.91 10.74 -21.32
N SER A 144 -11.39 10.51 -20.12
CA SER A 144 -12.19 10.22 -18.92
C SER A 144 -12.04 11.30 -17.85
N SER A 145 -13.10 11.46 -17.04
CA SER A 145 -13.10 12.21 -15.79
C SER A 145 -12.80 11.34 -14.56
N THR A 146 -12.49 10.06 -14.75
CA THR A 146 -12.12 9.14 -13.66
C THR A 146 -10.61 9.16 -13.44
N PRO A 147 -10.13 9.37 -12.21
CA PRO A 147 -8.71 9.28 -11.90
C PRO A 147 -8.12 7.90 -12.25
N LEU A 148 -6.88 7.89 -12.73
CA LEU A 148 -6.07 6.68 -12.92
C LEU A 148 -5.52 6.20 -11.58
N ALA A 149 -5.43 4.88 -11.41
CA ALA A 149 -4.68 4.31 -10.29
C ALA A 149 -3.20 4.70 -10.42
N LEU A 150 -2.68 5.35 -9.38
CA LEU A 150 -1.31 5.84 -9.29
C LEU A 150 -0.38 4.84 -8.62
N PHE A 151 -0.84 4.21 -7.53
CA PHE A 151 -0.04 3.29 -6.70
C PHE A 151 -0.89 2.19 -6.04
N ASN A 152 -0.25 1.17 -5.46
CA ASN A 152 -0.89 0.04 -4.75
C ASN A 152 -2.04 -0.62 -5.54
N ALA A 153 -1.85 -0.81 -6.85
CA ALA A 153 -2.83 -1.35 -7.80
C ALA A 153 -4.07 -0.48 -8.08
N THR A 154 -4.72 0.10 -7.06
CA THR A 154 -6.02 0.78 -7.22
C THR A 154 -6.08 2.20 -6.67
N SER A 155 -5.04 2.68 -5.97
CA SER A 155 -5.10 3.97 -5.29
C SER A 155 -4.98 5.13 -6.28
N THR A 156 -5.97 6.01 -6.31
CA THR A 156 -6.04 7.14 -7.26
C THR A 156 -5.59 8.47 -6.66
N ASP A 157 -5.67 8.59 -5.33
CA ASP A 157 -5.52 9.85 -4.60
C ASP A 157 -4.19 9.83 -3.84
N ALA A 158 -3.26 10.69 -4.26
CA ALA A 158 -2.04 10.94 -3.49
C ALA A 158 -2.24 12.21 -2.66
N VAL A 159 -2.44 12.06 -1.36
CA VAL A 159 -2.77 13.14 -0.43
C VAL A 159 -1.56 13.50 0.43
N VAL A 160 -1.26 14.80 0.52
CA VAL A 160 -0.18 15.34 1.35
C VAL A 160 -0.74 16.41 2.26
N TYR A 161 -0.57 16.23 3.56
CA TYR A 161 -0.95 17.22 4.56
C TYR A 161 0.17 18.25 4.75
N ASN A 162 -0.17 19.54 4.69
CA ASN A 162 0.73 20.64 5.03
C ASN A 162 0.61 21.02 6.50
N ASN A 163 1.41 20.39 7.34
CA ASN A 163 1.48 20.67 8.77
C ASN A 163 2.34 21.91 9.05
N ASN A 164 1.74 23.08 8.83
CA ASN A 164 2.36 24.38 9.12
C ASN A 164 3.76 24.52 8.46
N GLY A 165 3.88 24.12 7.20
CA GLY A 165 5.12 24.16 6.41
C GLY A 165 5.93 22.86 6.40
N THR A 166 5.55 21.87 7.21
CA THR A 166 6.10 20.52 7.13
C THR A 166 5.12 19.60 6.42
N PHE A 167 5.54 19.00 5.30
CA PHE A 167 4.68 18.13 4.51
C PHE A 167 4.78 16.68 4.95
N GLN A 168 3.63 16.05 5.17
CA GLN A 168 3.53 14.65 5.59
C GLN A 168 2.40 13.94 4.85
N LYS A 169 2.30 12.61 4.97
CA LYS A 169 1.24 11.84 4.30
C LYS A 169 -0.13 12.28 4.81
N GLY A 170 -1.05 12.57 3.89
CA GLY A 170 -2.46 12.82 4.21
C GLY A 170 -3.26 11.52 4.36
N LYS A 171 -4.55 11.65 4.66
CA LYS A 171 -5.49 10.51 4.76
C LYS A 171 -5.44 9.66 3.48
N GLY A 172 -5.51 8.35 3.63
CA GLY A 172 -5.51 7.38 2.52
C GLY A 172 -4.17 7.14 1.83
N SER A 173 -3.11 7.90 2.14
CA SER A 173 -1.84 7.86 1.39
C SER A 173 -0.85 6.80 1.87
N THR A 174 -1.27 5.54 1.91
CA THR A 174 -0.38 4.39 2.14
C THR A 174 0.35 3.98 0.85
N GLY A 175 1.60 3.49 0.94
CA GLY A 175 2.38 3.11 -0.25
C GLY A 175 2.98 4.28 -1.05
N LEU A 176 3.07 5.46 -0.44
CA LEU A 176 3.94 6.54 -0.89
C LEU A 176 4.82 7.08 0.25
N THR A 177 5.88 7.78 -0.10
CA THR A 177 6.70 8.59 0.82
C THR A 177 6.55 10.06 0.47
N VAL A 178 6.67 10.93 1.47
CA VAL A 178 6.67 12.39 1.32
C VAL A 178 8.01 12.90 1.79
N SER A 179 8.75 13.55 0.89
CA SER A 179 9.92 14.35 1.25
C SER A 179 9.50 15.81 1.34
N SER A 180 9.76 16.45 2.48
CA SER A 180 9.37 17.83 2.76
C SER A 180 10.53 18.79 2.56
N GLY A 181 10.26 19.94 1.94
CA GLY A 181 11.16 21.09 1.82
C GLY A 181 10.42 22.40 2.05
N SER A 182 11.14 23.52 2.15
CA SER A 182 10.51 24.83 2.35
C SER A 182 9.61 25.18 1.16
N GLY A 183 8.29 25.25 1.39
CA GLY A 183 7.30 25.56 0.35
C GLY A 183 7.23 24.51 -0.78
N ALA A 184 7.72 23.30 -0.54
CA ALA A 184 7.72 22.24 -1.54
C ALA A 184 7.65 20.86 -0.91
N PHE A 185 7.05 19.90 -1.61
CA PHE A 185 7.13 18.50 -1.26
C PHE A 185 7.34 17.62 -2.48
N THR A 186 7.83 16.41 -2.28
CA THR A 186 7.89 15.37 -3.32
C THR A 186 7.23 14.11 -2.81
N ILE A 187 6.17 13.67 -3.50
CA ILE A 187 5.62 12.32 -3.31
C ILE A 187 6.40 11.32 -4.15
N THR A 188 6.73 10.17 -3.58
CA THR A 188 7.32 9.04 -4.31
C THR A 188 6.50 7.79 -4.07
N PHE A 189 6.00 7.18 -5.14
CA PHE A 189 5.18 5.98 -5.08
C PHE A 189 6.05 4.74 -4.84
N THR A 190 5.75 3.94 -3.83
CA THR A 190 6.53 2.72 -3.53
C THR A 190 6.30 1.65 -4.61
N ASN A 191 5.05 1.49 -5.05
CA ASN A 191 4.66 0.57 -6.12
C ASN A 191 3.83 1.34 -7.16
N PRO A 192 4.46 2.07 -8.10
CA PRO A 192 3.75 2.83 -9.11
C PRO A 192 3.04 1.90 -10.09
N VAL A 193 1.81 2.24 -10.49
CA VAL A 193 1.02 1.45 -11.45
C VAL A 193 0.54 2.26 -12.66
N ALA A 194 0.56 3.59 -12.58
CA ALA A 194 0.21 4.45 -13.71
C ALA A 194 1.34 4.50 -14.75
N GLN A 195 1.09 3.96 -15.95
CA GLN A 195 2.01 4.14 -17.08
C GLN A 195 2.05 5.61 -17.48
N SER A 196 3.26 6.16 -17.66
CA SER A 196 3.45 7.57 -18.00
C SER A 196 2.80 7.93 -19.34
N SER A 197 2.74 7.00 -20.29
CA SER A 197 2.10 7.17 -21.60
C SER A 197 0.57 7.32 -21.53
N SER A 198 -0.06 6.91 -20.43
CA SER A 198 -1.52 7.01 -20.24
C SER A 198 -1.94 8.29 -19.52
N ILE A 199 -0.99 9.05 -18.98
CA ILE A 199 -1.27 10.28 -18.22
C ILE A 199 -1.25 11.46 -19.17
N PHE A 200 -2.42 12.07 -19.37
CA PHE A 200 -2.56 13.28 -20.17
C PHE A 200 -2.72 14.53 -19.29
N LYS A 201 -3.26 14.35 -18.08
CA LYS A 201 -3.55 15.46 -17.16
C LYS A 201 -3.17 15.07 -15.74
N LEU A 202 -2.57 16.00 -15.02
CA LEU A 202 -2.39 15.92 -13.57
C LEU A 202 -3.14 17.06 -12.92
N THR A 203 -3.83 16.78 -11.82
CA THR A 203 -4.50 17.79 -11.03
C THR A 203 -3.90 17.85 -9.65
N ILE A 204 -3.93 19.03 -9.06
CA ILE A 204 -3.69 19.25 -7.64
C ILE A 204 -4.86 20.04 -7.07
N GLN A 205 -5.39 19.57 -5.95
CA GLN A 205 -6.51 20.19 -5.25
C GLN A 205 -6.12 20.39 -3.79
N SER A 206 -6.32 21.58 -3.26
CA SER A 206 -6.21 21.81 -1.82
C SER A 206 -7.59 21.67 -1.16
N GLY A 207 -7.66 21.09 0.02
CA GLY A 207 -8.88 21.05 0.82
C GLY A 207 -8.56 21.00 2.31
N LEU A 208 -9.59 21.15 3.14
CA LEU A 208 -9.45 21.03 4.59
C LEU A 208 -8.82 19.69 4.97
N HIS A 209 -7.88 19.71 5.91
CA HIS A 209 -7.24 18.49 6.38
C HIS A 209 -8.25 17.47 6.90
N SER A 210 -8.18 16.25 6.36
CA SER A 210 -9.04 15.14 6.75
C SER A 210 -8.28 14.18 7.67
N VAL A 211 -8.92 13.82 8.78
CA VAL A 211 -8.39 12.83 9.74
C VAL A 211 -9.23 11.55 9.72
N TYR A 212 -8.65 10.45 10.18
CA TYR A 212 -9.42 9.23 10.42
C TYR A 212 -10.25 9.35 11.71
N ARG A 213 -11.46 8.79 11.69
CA ARG A 213 -12.34 8.74 12.86
C ARG A 213 -12.54 7.30 13.32
N VAL A 214 -12.83 7.12 14.61
CA VAL A 214 -13.22 5.82 15.15
C VAL A 214 -14.44 5.28 14.38
N GLY A 215 -14.39 4.01 13.99
CA GLY A 215 -15.40 3.32 13.18
C GLY A 215 -15.20 3.43 11.67
N GLU A 216 -14.32 4.31 11.18
CA GLU A 216 -14.01 4.40 9.75
C GLU A 216 -13.10 3.26 9.29
N ARG A 217 -13.10 2.99 7.97
CA ARG A 217 -12.11 2.09 7.37
C ARG A 217 -10.74 2.75 7.38
N GLY A 218 -9.77 2.04 7.96
CA GLY A 218 -8.38 2.43 7.93
C GLY A 218 -7.68 2.00 6.64
N PRO A 219 -6.42 2.42 6.44
CA PRO A 219 -5.69 2.13 5.23
C PRO A 219 -5.17 0.68 5.15
N GLY A 220 -5.24 -0.09 6.23
CA GLY A 220 -5.08 -1.54 6.22
C GLY A 220 -6.32 -2.30 5.74
N GLY A 221 -7.41 -1.59 5.42
CA GLY A 221 -8.71 -2.19 5.12
C GLY A 221 -9.47 -2.67 6.36
N GLY A 222 -8.92 -2.42 7.55
CA GLY A 222 -9.53 -2.67 8.85
C GLY A 222 -10.43 -1.54 9.32
N PHE A 223 -10.75 -1.53 10.61
CA PHE A 223 -11.50 -0.45 11.25
C PHE A 223 -10.63 0.30 12.23
N ILE A 224 -10.74 1.62 12.24
CA ILE A 224 -10.11 2.47 13.24
C ILE A 224 -10.88 2.31 14.55
N PHE A 225 -10.24 1.78 15.58
CA PHE A 225 -10.89 1.58 16.88
C PHE A 225 -10.40 2.56 17.94
N TYR A 226 -9.29 3.25 17.70
CA TYR A 226 -8.75 4.24 18.62
C TYR A 226 -8.01 5.36 17.88
N VAL A 227 -8.17 6.58 18.38
CA VAL A 227 -7.50 7.79 17.91
C VAL A 227 -6.93 8.53 19.11
N ASN A 228 -5.66 8.92 19.05
CA ASN A 228 -5.04 9.83 20.01
C ASN A 228 -4.48 11.04 19.26
N ASN A 229 -5.05 12.22 19.50
CA ASN A 229 -4.63 13.45 18.83
C ASN A 229 -3.22 13.91 19.25
N ALA A 230 -2.82 13.65 20.49
CA ALA A 230 -1.46 13.92 20.96
C ALA A 230 -0.45 12.93 20.37
N GLY A 231 -0.92 11.74 19.96
CA GLY A 231 -0.13 10.63 19.43
C GLY A 231 0.59 9.81 20.50
N PHE A 232 1.09 8.64 20.13
CA PHE A 232 1.79 7.69 20.99
C PHE A 232 2.99 7.07 20.26
N ASN A 233 3.90 6.48 21.02
CA ASN A 233 5.06 5.78 20.46
C ASN A 233 4.64 4.43 19.89
N CYS A 234 5.18 4.07 18.72
CA CYS A 234 4.78 2.88 18.00
C CYS A 234 5.94 2.29 17.17
N GLY A 235 5.64 1.22 16.45
CA GLY A 235 6.55 0.59 15.49
C GLY A 235 7.52 -0.42 16.12
N PRO A 236 8.41 -1.00 15.31
CA PRO A 236 9.25 -2.13 15.72
C PRO A 236 10.23 -1.80 16.85
N THR A 237 10.71 -0.55 16.90
CA THR A 237 11.64 -0.05 17.91
C THR A 237 10.95 0.81 18.98
N TRP A 238 9.63 1.00 18.89
CA TRP A 238 8.85 1.88 19.77
C TRP A 238 9.35 3.35 19.79
N SER A 239 9.83 3.82 18.64
CA SER A 239 10.40 5.17 18.47
C SER A 239 9.68 6.01 17.41
N ALA A 240 8.80 5.40 16.61
CA ALA A 240 7.95 6.13 15.66
C ALA A 240 6.77 6.77 16.42
N ARG A 241 6.16 7.78 15.81
CA ARG A 241 4.96 8.43 16.33
C ARG A 241 3.75 8.03 15.48
N CYS A 242 2.71 7.54 16.14
CA CYS A 242 1.44 7.16 15.53
C CYS A 242 0.29 7.86 16.24
N ASN A 243 -0.85 7.96 15.57
CA ASN A 243 -2.06 8.57 16.11
C ASN A 243 -3.25 7.61 16.10
N TYR A 244 -3.20 6.56 15.30
CA TYR A 244 -4.34 5.69 15.03
C TYR A 244 -4.02 4.24 15.40
N LEU A 245 -5.01 3.53 15.93
CA LEU A 245 -5.01 2.07 15.94
C LEU A 245 -6.11 1.53 15.05
N GLU A 246 -5.75 0.55 14.24
CA GLU A 246 -6.62 -0.13 13.29
C GLU A 246 -6.66 -1.62 13.60
N VAL A 247 -7.84 -2.22 13.57
CA VAL A 247 -8.02 -3.66 13.74
C VAL A 247 -8.37 -4.32 12.41
N ALA A 248 -7.81 -5.49 12.16
CA ALA A 248 -8.12 -6.28 10.98
C ALA A 248 -9.63 -6.60 10.92
N PRO A 249 -10.23 -6.67 9.72
CA PRO A 249 -11.64 -6.98 9.59
C PRO A 249 -11.98 -8.41 10.04
N ASN A 250 -13.25 -8.68 10.30
CA ASN A 250 -13.74 -10.06 10.34
C ASN A 250 -13.41 -10.77 9.02
N GLY A 251 -13.00 -12.04 9.08
CA GLY A 251 -12.57 -12.75 7.87
C GLY A 251 -11.11 -12.54 7.48
N TRP A 252 -10.28 -11.88 8.31
CA TRP A 252 -8.89 -11.55 7.96
C TRP A 252 -8.01 -12.75 7.59
N ASN A 253 -8.36 -13.94 8.07
CA ASN A 253 -7.67 -15.22 7.78
C ASN A 253 -8.42 -16.10 6.75
N GLY A 254 -9.44 -15.57 6.05
CA GLY A 254 -10.32 -16.33 5.16
C GLY A 254 -11.50 -17.02 5.85
N GLY A 255 -11.71 -16.83 7.15
CA GLY A 255 -12.79 -17.44 7.93
C GLY A 255 -13.06 -16.74 9.28
N SER A 256 -13.53 -17.49 10.27
CA SER A 256 -13.65 -16.97 11.64
C SER A 256 -12.27 -16.74 12.25
N ASP A 257 -12.17 -15.84 13.23
CA ASP A 257 -10.90 -15.61 13.93
C ASP A 257 -10.29 -16.92 14.43
N PRO A 258 -9.00 -17.16 14.19
CA PRO A 258 -8.38 -18.43 14.53
C PRO A 258 -8.16 -18.52 16.04
N ASN A 259 -8.28 -19.74 16.55
CA ASN A 259 -7.97 -20.05 17.94
C ASN A 259 -6.53 -20.59 18.00
N LEU A 260 -5.61 -19.82 18.55
CA LEU A 260 -4.17 -20.11 18.54
C LEU A 260 -3.61 -20.07 19.95
N VAL A 261 -2.56 -20.85 20.19
CA VAL A 261 -1.75 -20.73 21.41
C VAL A 261 -0.97 -19.41 21.39
N TRP A 262 -0.62 -18.89 22.56
CA TRP A 262 0.08 -17.61 22.67
C TRP A 262 1.51 -17.71 22.15
N GLY A 263 2.22 -18.75 22.57
CA GLY A 263 3.63 -19.03 22.27
C GLY A 263 4.16 -20.14 23.19
N ASN A 264 5.49 -20.29 23.23
CA ASN A 264 6.17 -21.29 24.07
C ASN A 264 5.92 -21.02 25.57
N GLN A 265 5.69 -22.10 26.33
CA GLN A 265 5.36 -22.07 27.76
C GLN A 265 6.58 -21.98 28.69
N ASN A 266 7.79 -22.23 28.18
CA ASN A 266 8.96 -22.53 29.01
C ASN A 266 10.04 -21.44 28.97
N SER A 267 9.72 -20.26 28.43
CA SER A 267 10.68 -19.18 28.34
C SER A 267 9.99 -17.82 28.43
N ASP A 268 10.63 -16.91 29.17
CA ASP A 268 10.36 -15.48 29.09
C ASP A 268 10.55 -15.04 27.63
N SER A 269 9.58 -14.31 27.09
CA SER A 269 9.57 -13.92 25.68
C SER A 269 10.39 -12.68 25.38
N ASN A 270 11.19 -12.20 26.35
CA ASN A 270 11.86 -10.90 26.33
C ASN A 270 10.87 -9.74 26.14
N VAL A 271 9.58 -10.00 26.38
CA VAL A 271 8.54 -9.01 26.57
C VAL A 271 8.55 -8.65 28.05
N THR A 272 8.52 -7.36 28.37
CA THR A 272 8.44 -6.96 29.78
C THR A 272 7.15 -7.50 30.40
N ASN A 273 7.30 -8.33 31.44
CA ASN A 273 6.16 -8.89 32.15
C ASN A 273 5.27 -7.79 32.74
N ASN A 274 3.97 -7.92 32.50
CA ASN A 274 2.95 -7.15 33.17
C ASN A 274 2.35 -8.00 34.29
N SER A 275 2.71 -7.71 35.54
CA SER A 275 2.22 -8.45 36.72
C SER A 275 0.75 -8.18 37.03
N ASN A 276 0.15 -7.13 36.45
CA ASN A 276 -1.17 -6.65 36.84
C ASN A 276 -2.15 -6.66 35.66
N SER A 277 -3.44 -6.70 35.98
CA SER A 277 -4.52 -6.48 35.01
C SER A 277 -4.66 -5.02 34.58
N ASP A 278 -3.75 -4.13 35.01
CA ASP A 278 -3.81 -2.70 34.74
C ASP A 278 -3.48 -2.40 33.28
N THR A 279 -4.19 -1.41 32.75
CA THR A 279 -4.00 -0.90 31.40
C THR A 279 -3.58 0.57 31.49
N SER A 280 -2.62 0.95 30.66
CA SER A 280 -2.00 2.28 30.70
C SER A 280 -1.67 2.79 29.30
N GLU A 281 -1.48 4.10 29.18
CA GLU A 281 -1.02 4.75 27.95
C GLU A 281 0.34 4.25 27.48
N SER A 282 1.23 3.85 28.40
CA SER A 282 2.55 3.32 28.06
C SER A 282 2.50 1.97 27.34
N GLY A 283 1.39 1.23 27.45
CA GLY A 283 1.15 0.01 26.69
C GLY A 283 0.65 0.24 25.26
N ILE A 284 0.20 1.45 24.91
CA ILE A 284 -0.32 1.76 23.57
C ILE A 284 0.85 1.85 22.57
N GLY A 285 0.72 1.17 21.43
CA GLY A 285 1.72 1.14 20.36
C GLY A 285 2.91 0.21 20.61
N LEU A 286 2.98 -0.45 21.78
CA LEU A 286 4.05 -1.39 22.11
C LEU A 286 3.85 -2.78 21.48
N GLY A 287 2.64 -3.09 20.97
CA GLY A 287 2.27 -4.43 20.50
C GLY A 287 3.10 -4.95 19.33
N TYR A 288 3.59 -4.05 18.45
CA TYR A 288 4.52 -4.43 17.37
C TYR A 288 5.80 -5.00 17.98
N LYS A 289 6.48 -4.22 18.83
CA LYS A 289 7.74 -4.61 19.47
C LYS A 289 7.59 -5.94 20.23
N ASN A 290 6.50 -6.11 20.97
CA ASN A 290 6.22 -7.36 21.67
C ASN A 290 6.03 -8.53 20.69
N SER A 291 5.27 -8.33 19.61
CA SER A 291 5.03 -9.36 18.60
C SER A 291 6.32 -9.78 17.88
N LEU A 292 7.27 -8.87 17.68
CA LEU A 292 8.61 -9.22 17.15
C LEU A 292 9.38 -10.10 18.11
N ALA A 293 9.36 -9.80 19.41
CA ALA A 293 10.02 -10.64 20.42
C ALA A 293 9.40 -12.04 20.46
N LEU A 294 8.06 -12.12 20.39
CA LEU A 294 7.33 -13.39 20.34
C LEU A 294 7.64 -14.20 19.07
N VAL A 295 7.70 -13.56 17.90
CA VAL A 295 8.12 -14.22 16.66
C VAL A 295 9.57 -14.67 16.72
N SER A 296 10.47 -13.87 17.29
CA SER A 296 11.86 -14.27 17.50
C SER A 296 12.01 -15.49 18.40
N GLN A 297 11.13 -15.65 19.40
CA GLN A 297 11.13 -16.80 20.30
C GLN A 297 10.54 -18.05 19.65
N ASN A 298 9.44 -17.90 18.90
CA ASN A 298 8.60 -19.01 18.44
C ASN A 298 8.80 -19.37 16.96
N GLY A 299 9.58 -18.57 16.23
CA GLY A 299 9.72 -18.66 14.78
C GLY A 299 8.61 -17.92 14.03
N ASP A 300 8.89 -17.60 12.77
CA ASP A 300 7.90 -17.09 11.82
C ASP A 300 6.83 -18.17 11.53
N GLY A 301 5.60 -17.75 11.25
CA GLY A 301 4.52 -18.66 10.85
C GLY A 301 3.15 -18.26 11.40
N THR A 302 2.15 -19.11 11.17
CA THR A 302 0.74 -18.84 11.52
C THR A 302 0.19 -19.75 12.63
N THR A 303 1.06 -20.51 13.30
CA THR A 303 0.69 -21.53 14.29
C THR A 303 0.55 -20.99 15.72
N HIS A 304 1.00 -19.76 15.97
CA HIS A 304 0.90 -19.07 17.25
C HIS A 304 0.37 -17.63 17.07
N ALA A 305 -0.12 -17.03 18.15
CA ALA A 305 -0.90 -15.81 18.10
C ALA A 305 -0.15 -14.62 17.48
N ALA A 306 1.08 -14.36 17.93
CA ALA A 306 1.88 -13.27 17.41
C ALA A 306 2.31 -13.50 15.96
N GLY A 307 2.73 -14.72 15.63
CA GLY A 307 3.14 -15.08 14.26
C GLY A 307 2.00 -14.90 13.26
N ALA A 308 0.81 -15.41 13.58
CA ALA A 308 -0.36 -15.26 12.72
C ALA A 308 -0.75 -13.78 12.53
N ALA A 309 -0.66 -12.98 13.59
CA ALA A 309 -0.92 -11.54 13.49
C ALA A 309 0.13 -10.81 12.64
N ARG A 310 1.41 -11.16 12.77
CA ARG A 310 2.53 -10.60 11.99
C ARG A 310 2.51 -11.01 10.52
N ALA A 311 2.01 -12.21 10.22
CA ALA A 311 1.91 -12.75 8.86
C ALA A 311 0.74 -12.13 8.06
N TYR A 312 -0.20 -11.45 8.72
CA TYR A 312 -1.30 -10.79 8.04
C TYR A 312 -0.81 -9.60 7.21
N THR A 313 -1.25 -9.51 5.95
CA THR A 313 -0.83 -8.49 4.98
C THR A 313 -1.96 -7.61 4.47
N GLY A 314 -2.99 -7.41 5.30
CA GLY A 314 -4.15 -6.57 4.97
C GLY A 314 -3.78 -5.18 4.46
N GLY A 315 -4.38 -4.75 3.35
CA GLY A 315 -4.09 -3.48 2.72
C GLY A 315 -2.65 -3.35 2.20
N SER A 316 -1.98 -4.47 1.91
CA SER A 316 -0.56 -4.53 1.52
C SER A 316 0.41 -3.99 2.58
N ASN A 317 -0.02 -3.91 3.84
CA ASN A 317 0.83 -3.50 4.96
C ASN A 317 1.45 -4.72 5.63
N ASN A 318 2.66 -4.57 6.17
CA ASN A 318 3.41 -5.62 6.86
C ASN A 318 3.67 -5.28 8.34
N ASP A 319 2.96 -4.29 8.89
CA ASP A 319 3.11 -3.77 10.23
C ASP A 319 2.01 -4.24 11.19
N TRP A 320 1.22 -5.24 10.81
CA TRP A 320 0.19 -5.88 11.64
C TRP A 320 0.80 -6.67 12.80
N TYR A 321 0.20 -6.64 13.99
CA TYR A 321 0.74 -7.26 15.19
C TYR A 321 -0.35 -7.70 16.18
N LEU A 322 0.04 -8.49 17.18
CA LEU A 322 -0.84 -8.88 18.28
C LEU A 322 -0.92 -7.73 19.30
N PRO A 323 -2.11 -7.16 19.58
CA PRO A 323 -2.26 -5.96 20.42
C PRO A 323 -1.74 -6.20 21.85
N THR A 324 -1.22 -5.18 22.51
CA THR A 324 -0.99 -5.25 23.97
C THR A 324 -2.31 -5.32 24.73
N GLN A 325 -2.25 -5.62 26.03
CA GLN A 325 -3.42 -5.55 26.90
C GLN A 325 -4.10 -4.17 26.88
N SER A 326 -3.33 -3.07 26.84
CA SER A 326 -3.89 -1.71 26.72
C SER A 326 -4.61 -1.49 25.40
N GLU A 327 -4.00 -1.89 24.28
CA GLU A 327 -4.61 -1.76 22.95
C GLU A 327 -5.86 -2.65 22.81
N LEU A 328 -5.80 -3.86 23.37
CA LEU A 328 -6.90 -4.81 23.35
C LEU A 328 -8.06 -4.39 24.27
N ASN A 329 -7.76 -3.70 25.37
CA ASN A 329 -8.76 -3.07 26.23
C ASN A 329 -9.52 -1.94 25.50
N LEU A 330 -8.80 -1.07 24.79
CA LEU A 330 -9.40 -0.05 23.93
C LEU A 330 -10.23 -0.69 22.80
N LEU A 331 -9.74 -1.78 22.22
CA LEU A 331 -10.49 -2.53 21.21
C LEU A 331 -11.78 -3.11 21.78
N CYS A 332 -11.75 -3.64 23.01
CA CYS A 332 -12.94 -4.10 23.70
C CYS A 332 -13.94 -2.96 23.93
N GLN A 333 -13.48 -1.80 24.39
CA GLN A 333 -14.36 -0.64 24.61
C GLN A 333 -15.03 -0.22 23.30
N TRP A 334 -14.26 -0.08 22.22
CA TRP A 334 -14.78 0.20 20.88
C TRP A 334 -15.81 -0.84 20.41
N ALA A 335 -15.43 -2.12 20.44
CA ALA A 335 -16.28 -3.22 20.00
C ALA A 335 -17.59 -3.29 20.79
N ARG A 336 -17.60 -2.80 22.03
CA ARG A 336 -18.75 -2.83 22.93
C ARG A 336 -19.54 -1.53 23.00
N GLY A 337 -19.12 -0.50 22.26
CA GLY A 337 -19.77 0.81 22.28
C GLY A 337 -19.53 1.60 23.57
N VAL A 338 -18.45 1.31 24.28
CA VAL A 338 -18.01 2.02 25.49
C VAL A 338 -16.99 3.09 25.09
N ALA A 339 -17.10 4.28 25.66
CA ALA A 339 -16.18 5.37 25.38
C ALA A 339 -14.73 4.97 25.71
N ALA A 340 -13.80 5.29 24.83
CA ALA A 340 -12.40 4.94 24.98
C ALA A 340 -11.78 5.60 26.22
N ASN A 341 -11.25 4.79 27.13
CA ASN A 341 -10.47 5.21 28.28
C ASN A 341 -9.51 4.07 28.66
N VAL A 342 -8.22 4.24 28.34
CA VAL A 342 -7.23 3.18 28.57
C VAL A 342 -7.01 2.87 30.04
N ALA A 343 -7.27 3.81 30.96
CA ALA A 343 -7.09 3.61 32.40
C ALA A 343 -8.24 2.80 33.04
N LEU A 344 -9.34 2.59 32.31
CA LEU A 344 -10.48 1.81 32.78
C LEU A 344 -10.55 0.48 32.05
N ILE A 345 -10.68 -0.61 32.81
CA ILE A 345 -10.94 -1.92 32.21
C ILE A 345 -12.30 -1.88 31.50
N CYS A 346 -12.32 -2.42 30.29
CA CYS A 346 -13.50 -2.56 29.47
C CYS A 346 -14.60 -3.30 30.24
N ASN A 347 -15.69 -2.59 30.51
CA ASN A 347 -16.85 -3.11 31.22
C ASN A 347 -18.13 -2.49 30.66
N GLY A 348 -19.21 -3.26 30.62
CA GLY A 348 -20.52 -2.81 30.13
C GLY A 348 -20.62 -2.77 28.59
N GLY A 349 -21.65 -2.11 28.07
CA GLY A 349 -21.91 -2.03 26.62
C GLY A 349 -22.51 -3.31 26.02
N SER A 350 -22.58 -3.37 24.69
CA SER A 350 -23.11 -4.50 23.92
C SER A 350 -22.12 -4.89 22.84
N ILE A 351 -21.84 -6.19 22.69
CA ILE A 351 -20.86 -6.68 21.69
C ILE A 351 -21.24 -6.24 20.26
N ASN A 352 -20.24 -5.90 19.45
CA ASN A 352 -20.39 -5.42 18.08
C ASN A 352 -21.34 -4.21 17.98
N SER A 353 -21.17 -3.26 18.90
CA SER A 353 -22.06 -2.10 19.01
C SER A 353 -21.92 -1.15 17.81
N PRO A 354 -23.04 -0.62 17.28
CA PRO A 354 -23.01 0.44 16.27
C PRO A 354 -22.52 1.79 16.80
N THR A 355 -22.50 2.03 18.12
CA THR A 355 -22.21 3.34 18.74
C THR A 355 -20.93 3.99 18.21
N TYR A 356 -19.90 3.18 17.97
CA TYR A 356 -18.63 3.61 17.40
C TYR A 356 -18.26 2.83 16.12
N GLY A 357 -19.26 2.27 15.43
CA GLY A 357 -19.07 1.62 14.12
C GLY A 357 -18.56 0.17 14.16
N ALA A 358 -18.76 -0.57 15.25
CA ALA A 358 -18.29 -1.96 15.37
C ALA A 358 -19.29 -3.03 14.87
N SER A 359 -20.40 -2.64 14.24
CA SER A 359 -21.49 -3.56 13.83
C SER A 359 -21.02 -4.73 12.96
N SER A 360 -20.04 -4.51 12.09
CA SER A 360 -19.47 -5.53 11.21
C SER A 360 -18.14 -6.08 11.71
N ALA A 361 -17.73 -5.76 12.94
CA ALA A 361 -16.47 -6.23 13.50
C ALA A 361 -16.52 -7.72 13.82
N GLY A 362 -17.68 -8.28 14.18
CA GLY A 362 -17.87 -9.73 14.32
C GLY A 362 -16.99 -10.37 15.40
N PHE A 363 -16.70 -9.64 16.49
CA PHE A 363 -16.03 -10.24 17.64
C PHE A 363 -16.93 -11.25 18.31
N GLY A 364 -16.31 -12.25 18.95
CA GLY A 364 -16.99 -13.16 19.85
C GLY A 364 -15.98 -14.01 20.61
N GLY A 365 -15.86 -13.84 21.93
CA GLY A 365 -15.00 -14.67 22.77
C GLY A 365 -13.90 -13.87 23.49
N ALA A 366 -12.82 -14.58 23.82
CA ALA A 366 -11.63 -14.02 24.47
C ALA A 366 -10.45 -13.98 23.49
N TYR A 367 -9.78 -12.84 23.43
CA TYR A 367 -8.72 -12.56 22.46
C TYR A 367 -7.38 -12.43 23.15
N TRP A 368 -6.33 -12.98 22.53
CA TRP A 368 -4.98 -12.83 23.04
C TRP A 368 -4.47 -11.40 22.92
N SER A 369 -3.74 -10.96 23.95
CA SER A 369 -2.85 -9.81 23.86
C SER A 369 -1.40 -10.27 23.71
N SER A 370 -0.47 -9.39 23.36
CA SER A 370 0.99 -9.62 23.39
C SER A 370 1.62 -9.28 24.74
N SER A 371 0.83 -9.10 25.80
CA SER A 371 1.32 -8.82 27.16
C SER A 371 1.54 -10.13 27.92
N GLU A 372 2.80 -10.40 28.25
CA GLU A 372 3.21 -11.54 29.10
C GLU A 372 2.95 -11.23 30.57
N HIS A 373 2.54 -12.23 31.36
CA HIS A 373 2.46 -12.11 32.82
C HIS A 373 3.60 -12.89 33.49
N SER A 374 3.84 -14.12 33.03
CA SER A 374 4.92 -14.99 33.50
C SER A 374 5.30 -16.01 32.43
N MET A 375 6.32 -16.83 32.70
CA MET A 375 6.77 -17.88 31.78
C MET A 375 5.63 -18.75 31.23
N GLY A 376 4.65 -19.13 32.07
CA GLY A 376 3.53 -19.99 31.67
C GLY A 376 2.21 -19.27 31.34
N SER A 377 2.11 -17.95 31.53
CA SER A 377 0.82 -17.25 31.44
C SER A 377 0.92 -15.89 30.76
N ALA A 378 -0.14 -15.51 30.06
CA ALA A 378 -0.27 -14.25 29.34
C ALA A 378 -1.67 -13.68 29.50
N TRP A 379 -1.83 -12.41 29.14
CA TRP A 379 -3.10 -11.70 29.26
C TRP A 379 -3.95 -11.86 28.00
N ARG A 380 -5.25 -12.07 28.22
CA ARG A 380 -6.29 -12.05 27.19
C ARG A 380 -7.45 -11.14 27.61
N GLN A 381 -8.30 -10.77 26.67
CA GLN A 381 -9.45 -9.89 26.90
C GLN A 381 -10.74 -10.59 26.45
N LEU A 382 -11.76 -10.68 27.32
CA LEU A 382 -13.10 -11.01 26.85
C LEU A 382 -13.72 -9.80 26.16
N ILE A 383 -14.27 -10.04 24.98
CA ILE A 383 -15.03 -9.05 24.23
C ILE A 383 -16.53 -9.42 24.22
N SER A 384 -16.87 -10.72 24.31
CA SER A 384 -18.27 -11.19 24.17
C SER A 384 -19.18 -11.09 25.38
N SER A 385 -18.65 -11.07 26.61
CA SER A 385 -19.43 -11.04 27.85
C SER A 385 -19.76 -9.60 28.28
N THR A 386 -19.42 -9.19 29.50
CA THR A 386 -19.43 -7.79 29.94
C THR A 386 -18.14 -7.04 29.58
N GLY A 387 -17.17 -7.73 28.97
CA GLY A 387 -15.79 -7.28 28.91
C GLY A 387 -14.93 -7.94 30.01
N GLY A 388 -13.67 -7.55 30.12
CA GLY A 388 -12.77 -7.96 31.19
C GLY A 388 -11.43 -8.55 30.72
N VAL A 389 -10.37 -8.24 31.48
CA VAL A 389 -9.03 -8.81 31.31
C VAL A 389 -8.95 -10.13 32.06
N GLN A 390 -8.27 -11.13 31.50
CA GLN A 390 -8.07 -12.44 32.11
C GLN A 390 -6.63 -12.91 31.96
N LEU A 391 -6.12 -13.51 33.02
CA LEU A 391 -4.89 -14.29 32.96
C LEU A 391 -5.21 -15.69 32.40
N TRP A 392 -4.38 -16.18 31.48
CA TRP A 392 -4.61 -17.46 30.84
C TRP A 392 -3.31 -18.20 30.52
N SER A 393 -3.39 -19.53 30.44
CA SER A 393 -2.24 -20.38 30.12
C SER A 393 -1.85 -20.23 28.65
N LYS A 394 -0.55 -20.08 28.37
CA LYS A 394 -0.05 -19.80 27.01
C LYS A 394 -0.32 -20.92 26.01
N ASP A 395 -0.54 -22.14 26.47
CA ASP A 395 -0.79 -23.34 25.65
C ASP A 395 -2.25 -23.67 25.40
N ILE A 396 -3.15 -22.95 26.05
CA ILE A 396 -4.57 -23.09 25.79
C ILE A 396 -4.93 -22.04 24.76
N ALA A 397 -5.44 -22.50 23.62
CA ALA A 397 -5.74 -21.61 22.52
C ALA A 397 -6.80 -20.54 22.90
N SER A 398 -6.66 -19.34 22.32
CA SER A 398 -7.62 -18.23 22.39
C SER A 398 -7.67 -17.51 21.04
N LEU A 399 -8.68 -16.67 20.84
CA LEU A 399 -8.87 -16.00 19.55
C LEU A 399 -7.79 -14.95 19.30
N VAL A 400 -7.52 -14.69 18.02
CA VAL A 400 -6.50 -13.75 17.58
C VAL A 400 -7.08 -12.80 16.56
N ARG A 401 -6.83 -11.51 16.73
CA ARG A 401 -7.11 -10.52 15.69
C ARG A 401 -5.96 -9.50 15.61
N PRO A 402 -5.32 -9.38 14.44
CA PRO A 402 -4.25 -8.42 14.23
C PRO A 402 -4.75 -6.98 14.40
N VAL A 403 -3.89 -6.13 14.94
CA VAL A 403 -4.04 -4.67 14.93
C VAL A 403 -2.79 -4.03 14.31
N ARG A 404 -2.86 -2.75 13.97
CA ARG A 404 -1.70 -1.94 13.56
C ARG A 404 -1.82 -0.52 14.07
N ALA A 405 -0.69 0.17 14.14
CA ALA A 405 -0.59 1.59 14.49
C ALA A 405 0.03 2.38 13.33
N PHE A 406 -0.48 3.57 13.07
CA PHE A 406 0.07 4.47 12.04
C PHE A 406 -0.20 5.95 12.30
#